data_AF-A0A434MV20-F1
#
_entry.id   AF-A0A434MV20-F1
#
_cell.length_a   1.000
_cell.length_b   1.000
_cell.length_c   1.000
_cell.angle_alpha   90.00
_cell.angle_beta   90.00
_cell.angle_gamma   90.00
#
_symmetry.space_group_name_H-M   'P 1'
#
loop_
_entity.id
_entity.type
_entity.pdbx_description
1 polymer ?
#
loop_
_entity_poly.entity_id
_entity_poly.type
_entity_poly.pdbx_seq_one_letter_code
_entity_poly.pdbx_strand_id
1 'polypeptide(L)'
;MYRGILGDCFLIRTTLDDGGAELERSILIDCGVLQNVAAGADLIAKLDPKVVNRIGKKRLSEVEAGPARISAIAKDVLKTVGNRIDLLVITHEHYDHLSGFAFEKGAFLDGAVSIGRLWMAWTENLKDPQAQVLRARFSKGKQALAAAATLAQGDAHPGLRTAAALAAFAGPVAINGLGASGVFGTAEIMQMLKDKAGADSTSYLEPGQVIDLDEFNIKAFVLGPPRDEVLLRKDTPSKGQAKEVYLTRLDAAAAAESTVNAQLSLLANRTDTVLPFSAVYQRPLKEKTRRKKATKSGVRKLYDAPAEKWRRIDSDWTGSIEALALKMDSDTNNTSLALAFELPDGQVLLFPGDAQVGNWLSWNDQTYPPAAKTMSSGKPVTAEDLLRRTTFYKVGHHGSHNATVKALGLERMVDPRLVAAIPVVEAVAAIQGKGRAEPGSGWRMPFEELYKALQEKTKGRIVQGDGNPTVEKRAFRNNPTSAKRPVKIEHSDLFVEMTFDLS
;
A
#
# COMPACT_ATOMS: atom_id res chain seq x y z
N MET A 1 -7.90 -3.56 -15.64
CA MET A 1 -7.84 -2.82 -14.35
C MET A 1 -9.26 -2.72 -13.81
N TYR A 2 -9.51 -3.16 -12.57
CA TYR A 2 -10.80 -2.94 -11.93
C TYR A 2 -10.96 -1.50 -11.43
N ARG A 3 -12.21 -1.01 -11.35
CA ARG A 3 -12.56 0.42 -11.21
C ARG A 3 -13.55 0.67 -10.08
N GLY A 4 -13.75 1.93 -9.74
CA GLY A 4 -14.59 2.35 -8.62
C GLY A 4 -13.97 2.07 -7.25
N ILE A 5 -12.66 1.79 -7.21
CA ILE A 5 -11.90 1.51 -5.99
C ILE A 5 -10.68 2.42 -5.91
N LEU A 6 -10.37 2.90 -4.70
CA LEU A 6 -9.03 3.33 -4.34
C LEU A 6 -8.37 2.09 -3.74
N GLY A 7 -7.48 1.45 -4.48
CA GLY A 7 -6.92 0.15 -4.15
C GLY A 7 -6.59 -0.64 -5.41
N ASP A 8 -5.88 -1.75 -5.26
CA ASP A 8 -5.27 -2.48 -6.36
C ASP A 8 -5.99 -3.78 -6.67
N CYS A 9 -6.39 -3.94 -7.93
CA CYS A 9 -6.84 -5.21 -8.48
C CYS A 9 -6.66 -5.22 -10.01
N PHE A 10 -5.69 -6.02 -10.46
CA PHE A 10 -5.33 -6.12 -11.87
C PHE A 10 -5.34 -7.58 -12.31
N LEU A 11 -6.13 -7.87 -13.33
CA LEU A 11 -6.13 -9.17 -14.01
C LEU A 11 -5.45 -9.00 -15.37
N ILE A 12 -4.35 -9.71 -15.59
CA ILE A 12 -3.70 -9.87 -16.89
C ILE A 12 -4.14 -11.21 -17.45
N ARG A 13 -4.55 -11.22 -18.72
CA ARG A 13 -4.87 -12.44 -19.46
C ARG A 13 -3.96 -12.51 -20.68
N THR A 14 -3.31 -13.65 -20.88
CA THR A 14 -2.57 -13.93 -22.11
C THR A 14 -3.32 -15.01 -22.88
N THR A 15 -3.40 -14.84 -24.20
CA THR A 15 -3.98 -15.82 -25.11
C THR A 15 -2.84 -16.37 -25.96
N LEU A 16 -2.61 -17.67 -25.87
CA LEU A 16 -1.57 -18.39 -26.61
C LEU A 16 -2.22 -19.30 -27.65
N ASP A 17 -1.59 -19.45 -28.81
CA ASP A 17 -1.96 -20.48 -29.78
C ASP A 17 -1.23 -21.78 -29.43
N ASP A 18 -1.97 -22.79 -28.99
CA ASP A 18 -1.47 -24.13 -28.66
C ASP A 18 -1.94 -25.13 -29.72
N GLY A 19 -1.26 -25.11 -30.87
CA GLY A 19 -1.53 -26.04 -31.97
C GLY A 19 -2.93 -25.90 -32.60
N GLY A 20 -3.48 -24.68 -32.64
CA GLY A 20 -4.79 -24.37 -33.19
C GLY A 20 -5.91 -24.20 -32.15
N ALA A 21 -5.60 -24.35 -30.85
CA ALA A 21 -6.50 -24.03 -29.74
C ALA A 21 -6.03 -22.78 -28.99
N GLU A 22 -6.95 -21.86 -28.70
CA GLU A 22 -6.65 -20.70 -27.85
C GLU A 22 -6.56 -21.13 -26.38
N LEU A 23 -5.37 -20.93 -25.81
CA LEU A 23 -5.07 -21.22 -24.42
C LEU A 23 -4.97 -19.91 -23.64
N GLU A 24 -5.96 -19.65 -22.79
CA GLU A 24 -5.92 -18.50 -21.88
C GLU A 24 -5.17 -18.82 -20.59
N ARG A 25 -4.40 -17.84 -20.11
CA ARG A 25 -3.71 -17.88 -18.82
C ARG A 25 -3.92 -16.59 -18.06
N SER A 26 -3.96 -16.68 -16.74
CA SER A 26 -4.31 -15.55 -15.88
C SER A 26 -3.22 -15.20 -14.85
N ILE A 27 -2.91 -13.90 -14.75
CA ILE A 27 -2.12 -13.33 -13.66
C ILE A 27 -3.00 -12.35 -12.89
N LEU A 28 -3.33 -12.67 -11.65
CA LEU A 28 -3.99 -11.73 -10.74
C LEU A 28 -2.92 -11.01 -9.91
N ILE A 29 -2.86 -9.70 -9.99
CA ILE A 29 -1.97 -8.85 -9.19
C ILE A 29 -2.83 -8.05 -8.23
N ASP A 30 -2.73 -8.43 -6.95
CA ASP A 30 -3.52 -7.88 -5.85
C ASP A 30 -5.05 -7.96 -6.05
N CYS A 31 -5.80 -7.79 -4.97
CA CYS A 31 -7.24 -7.63 -5.00
C CYS A 31 -7.69 -6.97 -3.70
N GLY A 32 -7.76 -5.64 -3.68
CA GLY A 32 -8.18 -4.90 -2.51
C GLY A 32 -8.79 -3.53 -2.80
N VAL A 33 -9.31 -2.93 -1.75
CA VAL A 33 -9.86 -1.58 -1.70
C VAL A 33 -9.56 -0.96 -0.35
N LEU A 34 -9.42 0.36 -0.33
CA LEU A 34 -9.34 1.16 0.86
C LEU A 34 -10.47 0.80 1.82
N GLN A 35 -10.10 0.53 3.06
CA GLN A 35 -11.03 0.29 4.15
C GLN A 35 -11.90 1.52 4.47
N ASN A 36 -13.08 1.26 5.03
CA ASN A 36 -14.03 2.28 5.51
C ASN A 36 -14.51 3.28 4.45
N VAL A 37 -14.48 2.89 3.16
CA VAL A 37 -15.13 3.64 2.08
C VAL A 37 -16.62 3.36 2.11
N ALA A 38 -17.40 4.34 2.57
CA ALA A 38 -18.85 4.29 2.57
C ALA A 38 -19.43 4.65 1.20
N ALA A 39 -20.69 4.31 0.96
CA ALA A 39 -21.42 4.74 -0.24
C ALA A 39 -21.60 6.26 -0.27
N GLY A 40 -21.73 6.82 -1.47
CA GLY A 40 -21.79 8.26 -1.71
C GLY A 40 -22.82 9.01 -0.87
N ALA A 41 -24.01 8.45 -0.67
CA ALA A 41 -25.05 9.05 0.17
C ALA A 41 -24.60 9.21 1.63
N ASP A 42 -23.98 8.17 2.20
CA ASP A 42 -23.47 8.19 3.58
C ASP A 42 -22.23 9.08 3.73
N LEU A 43 -21.39 9.14 2.69
CA LEU A 43 -20.26 10.07 2.65
C LEU A 43 -20.78 11.51 2.71
N ILE A 44 -21.69 11.89 1.82
CA ILE A 44 -22.23 13.25 1.75
C ILE A 44 -22.89 13.64 3.08
N ALA A 45 -23.61 12.74 3.74
CA ALA A 45 -24.27 13.01 5.01
C ALA A 45 -23.29 13.31 6.17
N LYS A 46 -22.05 12.81 6.09
CA LYS A 46 -21.03 12.92 7.16
C LYS A 46 -19.97 13.99 6.89
N LEU A 47 -19.95 14.59 5.70
CA LEU A 47 -18.93 15.57 5.29
C LEU A 47 -19.37 17.00 5.59
N ASP A 48 -18.40 17.87 5.85
CA ASP A 48 -18.66 19.32 5.91
C ASP A 48 -19.23 19.80 4.57
N PRO A 49 -20.32 20.60 4.55
CA PRO A 49 -20.91 21.10 3.31
C PRO A 49 -19.92 21.81 2.37
N LYS A 50 -18.91 22.49 2.91
CA LYS A 50 -17.85 23.13 2.10
C LYS A 50 -16.97 22.10 1.40
N VAL A 51 -16.72 20.95 2.03
CA VAL A 51 -15.99 19.82 1.42
C VAL A 51 -16.82 19.24 0.29
N VAL A 52 -18.12 18.99 0.52
CA VAL A 52 -19.05 18.49 -0.51
C VAL A 52 -19.10 19.43 -1.71
N ASN A 53 -19.17 20.75 -1.48
CA ASN A 53 -19.16 21.75 -2.54
C ASN A 53 -17.83 21.79 -3.30
N ARG A 54 -16.70 21.63 -2.60
CA ARG A 54 -15.37 21.65 -3.20
C ARG A 54 -15.13 20.45 -4.12
N ILE A 55 -15.52 19.25 -3.70
CA ILE A 55 -15.32 18.01 -4.47
C ILE A 55 -16.40 17.86 -5.55
N GLY A 56 -17.62 18.31 -5.23
CA GLY A 56 -18.78 18.20 -6.08
C GLY A 56 -19.69 17.05 -5.66
N LYS A 57 -20.94 17.39 -5.33
CA LYS A 57 -21.97 16.43 -4.89
C LYS A 57 -22.16 15.26 -5.86
N LYS A 58 -22.12 15.52 -7.17
CA LYS A 58 -22.27 14.47 -8.21
C LYS A 58 -21.15 13.42 -8.12
N ARG A 59 -19.89 13.86 -8.09
CA ARG A 59 -18.72 12.95 -7.97
C ARG A 59 -18.80 12.11 -6.70
N LEU A 60 -19.17 12.73 -5.58
CA LEU A 60 -19.33 12.02 -4.30
C LEU A 60 -20.49 11.02 -4.33
N SER A 61 -21.61 11.35 -4.99
CA SER A 61 -22.75 10.42 -5.08
C SER A 61 -22.49 9.18 -5.92
N GLU A 62 -21.50 9.25 -6.82
CA GLU A 62 -21.07 8.13 -7.67
C GLU A 62 -20.10 7.18 -6.95
N VAL A 63 -19.66 7.50 -5.73
CA VAL A 63 -18.80 6.62 -4.94
C VAL A 63 -19.59 5.42 -4.43
N GLU A 64 -19.14 4.22 -4.80
CA GLU A 64 -19.67 2.96 -4.30
C GLU A 64 -19.03 2.58 -2.95
N ALA A 65 -19.76 1.82 -2.14
CA ALA A 65 -19.20 1.31 -0.88
C ALA A 65 -18.07 0.32 -1.18
N GLY A 66 -16.88 0.58 -0.64
CA GLY A 66 -15.67 -0.22 -0.88
C GLY A 66 -15.90 -1.72 -0.68
N PRO A 67 -16.43 -2.18 0.47
CA PRO A 67 -16.70 -3.60 0.72
C PRO A 67 -17.60 -4.26 -0.33
N ALA A 68 -18.68 -3.59 -0.74
CA ALA A 68 -19.59 -4.12 -1.75
C ALA A 68 -18.91 -4.18 -3.12
N ARG A 69 -18.16 -3.11 -3.47
CA ARG A 69 -17.46 -3.00 -4.74
C ARG A 69 -16.38 -4.05 -4.91
N ILE A 70 -15.51 -4.22 -3.91
CA ILE A 70 -14.43 -5.21 -3.98
C ILE A 70 -14.96 -6.65 -3.96
N SER A 71 -16.07 -6.91 -3.27
CA SER A 71 -16.76 -8.20 -3.33
C SER A 71 -17.25 -8.51 -4.75
N ALA A 72 -17.86 -7.54 -5.43
CA ALA A 72 -18.32 -7.71 -6.81
C ALA A 72 -17.14 -7.96 -7.76
N ILE A 73 -16.05 -7.21 -7.59
CA ILE A 73 -14.80 -7.38 -8.33
C ILE A 73 -14.21 -8.77 -8.12
N ALA A 74 -14.05 -9.21 -6.88
CA ALA A 74 -13.47 -10.53 -6.57
C ALA A 74 -14.30 -11.69 -7.16
N LYS A 75 -15.64 -11.59 -7.12
CA LYS A 75 -16.53 -12.56 -7.77
C LYS A 75 -16.38 -12.55 -9.30
N ASP A 76 -16.26 -11.37 -9.91
CA ASP A 76 -16.03 -11.21 -11.34
C ASP A 76 -14.67 -11.78 -11.78
N VAL A 77 -13.61 -11.57 -10.99
CA VAL A 77 -12.29 -12.18 -11.20
C VAL A 77 -12.43 -13.70 -11.25
N LEU A 78 -13.01 -14.32 -10.22
CA LEU A 78 -13.15 -15.78 -10.14
C LEU A 78 -13.99 -16.34 -11.29
N LYS A 79 -15.06 -15.65 -11.67
CA LYS A 79 -15.86 -15.99 -12.85
C LYS A 79 -15.04 -15.92 -14.14
N THR A 80 -14.25 -14.85 -14.31
CA THR A 80 -13.44 -14.60 -15.52
C THR A 80 -12.35 -15.64 -15.70
N VAL A 81 -11.70 -16.06 -14.62
CA VAL A 81 -10.61 -17.05 -14.66
C VAL A 81 -11.10 -18.49 -14.52
N GLY A 82 -12.42 -18.72 -14.51
CA GLY A 82 -12.99 -20.06 -14.36
C GLY A 82 -12.53 -20.78 -13.08
N ASN A 83 -12.41 -20.06 -11.97
CA ASN A 83 -11.89 -20.53 -10.68
C ASN A 83 -10.42 -21.01 -10.68
N ARG A 84 -9.65 -20.76 -11.73
CA ARG A 84 -8.21 -21.06 -11.78
C ARG A 84 -7.39 -19.80 -11.97
N ILE A 85 -6.66 -19.39 -10.93
CA ILE A 85 -5.67 -18.31 -11.03
C ILE A 85 -4.32 -18.97 -11.28
N ASP A 86 -3.75 -18.82 -12.49
CA ASP A 86 -2.49 -19.49 -12.83
C ASP A 86 -1.31 -18.90 -12.06
N LEU A 87 -1.30 -17.57 -11.91
CA LEU A 87 -0.34 -16.85 -11.06
C LEU A 87 -1.05 -15.77 -10.24
N LEU A 88 -0.95 -15.87 -8.92
CA LEU A 88 -1.31 -14.81 -7.98
C LEU A 88 -0.05 -14.07 -7.54
N VAL A 89 0.00 -12.76 -7.77
CA VAL A 89 1.03 -11.87 -7.28
C VAL A 89 0.45 -11.02 -6.17
N ILE A 90 1.08 -11.05 -5.00
CA ILE A 90 0.78 -10.13 -3.90
C ILE A 90 1.96 -9.19 -3.73
N THR A 91 1.72 -7.89 -3.94
CA THR A 91 2.81 -6.93 -4.01
C THR A 91 3.37 -6.59 -2.62
N HIS A 92 2.52 -6.31 -1.64
CA HIS A 92 2.93 -6.00 -0.26
C HIS A 92 1.75 -6.08 0.73
N GLU A 93 2.07 -5.92 2.01
CA GLU A 93 1.14 -6.12 3.13
C GLU A 93 0.25 -4.90 3.44
N HIS A 94 -0.47 -4.38 2.44
CA HIS A 94 -1.45 -3.29 2.59
C HIS A 94 -2.88 -3.75 2.35
N TYR A 95 -3.81 -3.16 3.11
CA TYR A 95 -5.20 -3.64 3.14
C TYR A 95 -5.90 -3.43 1.79
N ASP A 96 -5.65 -2.33 1.11
CA ASP A 96 -6.18 -2.01 -0.21
C ASP A 96 -5.54 -2.80 -1.37
N HIS A 97 -4.61 -3.70 -1.06
CA HIS A 97 -4.11 -4.75 -1.96
C HIS A 97 -4.69 -6.13 -1.63
N LEU A 98 -5.19 -6.32 -0.41
CA LEU A 98 -5.51 -7.64 0.15
C LEU A 98 -6.99 -7.85 0.49
N SER A 99 -7.75 -6.78 0.69
CA SER A 99 -9.05 -6.85 1.34
C SER A 99 -10.07 -7.70 0.57
N GLY A 100 -9.97 -7.80 -0.74
CA GLY A 100 -10.86 -8.61 -1.57
C GLY A 100 -10.79 -10.10 -1.20
N PHE A 101 -9.59 -10.59 -0.86
CA PHE A 101 -9.42 -11.96 -0.37
C PHE A 101 -10.06 -12.19 1.00
N ALA A 102 -10.17 -11.15 1.83
CA ALA A 102 -10.87 -11.23 3.11
C ALA A 102 -12.40 -11.16 2.93
N PHE A 103 -12.89 -10.21 2.13
CA PHE A 103 -14.32 -10.04 1.88
C PHE A 103 -14.94 -11.24 1.15
N GLU A 104 -14.21 -11.83 0.19
CA GLU A 104 -14.63 -13.02 -0.54
C GLU A 104 -13.83 -14.26 -0.14
N LYS A 105 -13.44 -14.35 1.14
CA LYS A 105 -12.71 -15.50 1.70
C LYS A 105 -13.37 -16.83 1.34
N GLY A 106 -14.69 -16.90 1.49
CA GLY A 106 -15.45 -18.12 1.18
C GLY A 106 -15.29 -18.56 -0.27
N ALA A 107 -15.25 -17.61 -1.21
CA ALA A 107 -15.07 -17.90 -2.63
C ALA A 107 -13.61 -18.28 -2.95
N PHE A 108 -12.63 -17.50 -2.48
CA PHE A 108 -11.21 -17.77 -2.76
C PHE A 108 -10.68 -19.05 -2.10
N LEU A 109 -11.22 -19.44 -0.94
CA LEU A 109 -10.83 -20.67 -0.25
C LEU A 109 -11.63 -21.90 -0.68
N ASP A 110 -12.68 -21.73 -1.48
CA ASP A 110 -13.49 -22.84 -1.99
C ASP A 110 -12.61 -23.91 -2.67
N GLY A 111 -12.97 -25.18 -2.49
CA GLY A 111 -12.22 -26.31 -3.04
C GLY A 111 -12.13 -26.32 -4.56
N ALA A 112 -13.07 -25.68 -5.26
CA ALA A 112 -13.05 -25.53 -6.72
C ALA A 112 -12.09 -24.42 -7.19
N VAL A 113 -11.67 -23.51 -6.32
CA VAL A 113 -10.71 -22.46 -6.66
C VAL A 113 -9.28 -22.95 -6.46
N SER A 114 -8.43 -22.75 -7.46
CA SER A 114 -7.00 -23.11 -7.42
C SER A 114 -6.10 -21.91 -7.71
N ILE A 115 -4.95 -21.87 -7.02
CA ILE A 115 -3.87 -20.92 -7.24
C ILE A 115 -2.67 -21.73 -7.72
N GLY A 116 -2.30 -21.58 -8.99
CA GLY A 116 -1.20 -22.34 -9.60
C GLY A 116 0.16 -21.96 -9.00
N ARG A 117 0.43 -20.66 -8.88
CA ARG A 117 1.64 -20.10 -8.26
C ARG A 117 1.28 -18.87 -7.44
N LEU A 118 1.98 -18.67 -6.33
CA LEU A 118 1.88 -17.48 -5.48
C LEU A 118 3.24 -16.80 -5.42
N TRP A 119 3.32 -15.55 -5.88
CA TRP A 119 4.52 -14.72 -5.81
C TRP A 119 4.38 -13.62 -4.77
N MET A 120 5.41 -13.50 -3.94
CA MET A 120 5.57 -12.45 -2.93
C MET A 120 7.01 -11.94 -2.94
N ALA A 121 7.24 -10.77 -2.36
CA ALA A 121 8.61 -10.27 -2.14
C ALA A 121 9.38 -11.13 -1.14
N TRP A 122 10.72 -11.10 -1.21
CA TRP A 122 11.60 -11.73 -0.20
C TRP A 122 11.32 -11.27 1.23
N THR A 123 10.76 -10.07 1.43
CA THR A 123 10.35 -9.54 2.74
C THR A 123 9.25 -10.37 3.42
N GLU A 124 8.54 -11.21 2.65
CA GLU A 124 7.50 -12.12 3.15
C GLU A 124 8.03 -13.53 3.48
N ASN A 125 9.32 -13.78 3.23
CA ASN A 125 9.96 -15.07 3.47
C ASN A 125 10.33 -15.23 4.95
N LEU A 126 9.61 -16.09 5.66
CA LEU A 126 9.87 -16.36 7.09
C LEU A 126 11.23 -17.02 7.36
N LYS A 127 11.90 -17.54 6.34
CA LYS A 127 13.24 -18.14 6.44
C LYS A 127 14.37 -17.14 6.19
N ASP A 128 14.05 -15.93 5.71
CA ASP A 128 15.05 -14.89 5.45
C ASP A 128 15.35 -14.10 6.74
N PRO A 129 16.63 -14.01 7.19
CA PRO A 129 16.96 -13.32 8.43
C PRO A 129 16.64 -11.82 8.41
N GLN A 130 16.78 -11.15 7.27
CA GLN A 130 16.48 -9.73 7.14
C GLN A 130 14.97 -9.50 7.16
N ALA A 131 14.20 -10.36 6.49
CA ALA A 131 12.74 -10.33 6.53
C ALA A 131 12.21 -10.52 7.97
N GLN A 132 12.82 -11.42 8.76
CA GLN A 132 12.47 -11.60 10.17
C GLN A 132 12.69 -10.32 11.00
N VAL A 133 13.79 -9.61 10.77
CA VAL A 133 14.08 -8.33 11.44
C VAL A 133 13.07 -7.24 11.05
N LEU A 134 12.72 -7.15 9.76
CA LEU A 134 11.70 -6.22 9.27
C LEU A 134 10.33 -6.54 9.88
N ARG A 135 9.91 -7.81 9.84
CA ARG A 135 8.66 -8.27 10.44
C ARG A 135 8.59 -7.97 11.94
N ALA A 136 9.64 -8.27 12.70
CA ALA A 136 9.67 -7.99 14.14
C ALA A 136 9.46 -6.49 14.43
N ARG A 137 10.04 -5.62 13.60
CA ARG A 137 9.86 -4.17 13.71
C ARG A 137 8.44 -3.73 13.36
N PHE A 138 7.91 -4.21 12.24
CA PHE A 138 6.54 -3.88 11.83
C PHE A 138 5.52 -4.39 12.84
N SER A 139 5.69 -5.58 13.40
CA SER A 139 4.80 -6.10 14.44
C SER A 139 4.74 -5.20 15.68
N LYS A 140 5.89 -4.74 16.20
CA LYS A 140 5.91 -3.81 17.36
C LYS A 140 5.24 -2.49 17.04
N GLY A 141 5.53 -1.94 15.87
CA GLY A 141 4.89 -0.71 15.44
C GLY A 141 3.38 -0.86 15.28
N LYS A 142 2.90 -1.94 14.66
CA LYS A 142 1.47 -2.22 14.48
C LYS A 142 0.79 -2.31 15.85
N GLN A 143 1.40 -2.99 16.81
CA GLN A 143 0.91 -3.08 18.19
C GLN A 143 0.82 -1.71 18.88
N ALA A 144 1.85 -0.87 18.74
CA ALA A 144 1.84 0.51 19.27
C ALA A 144 0.68 1.33 18.69
N LEU A 145 0.44 1.20 17.37
CA LEU A 145 -0.65 1.89 16.68
C LEU A 145 -2.05 1.37 17.08
N ALA A 146 -2.22 0.06 17.22
CA ALA A 146 -3.45 -0.56 17.69
C ALA A 146 -3.84 -0.04 19.08
N ALA A 147 -2.84 -0.05 19.97
CA ALA A 147 -2.98 0.43 21.33
C ALA A 147 -3.30 1.94 21.33
N ALA A 148 -2.69 2.74 20.47
CA ALA A 148 -2.98 4.16 20.33
C ALA A 148 -4.38 4.44 19.79
N ALA A 149 -4.87 3.62 18.85
CA ALA A 149 -6.23 3.71 18.34
C ALA A 149 -7.28 3.44 19.42
N THR A 150 -6.99 2.55 20.38
CA THR A 150 -7.84 2.34 21.57
C THR A 150 -7.91 3.60 22.43
N LEU A 151 -6.78 4.30 22.59
CA LEU A 151 -6.69 5.56 23.35
C LEU A 151 -7.31 6.75 22.63
N ALA A 152 -7.55 6.64 21.31
CA ALA A 152 -8.10 7.71 20.49
C ALA A 152 -9.63 7.86 20.61
N GLN A 153 -10.32 6.99 21.37
CA GLN A 153 -11.77 7.09 21.58
C GLN A 153 -12.15 8.32 22.42
N GLY A 154 -13.26 8.97 22.09
CA GLY A 154 -13.76 10.15 22.79
C GLY A 154 -12.96 11.44 22.51
N ASP A 155 -12.72 12.25 23.53
CA ASP A 155 -12.07 13.58 23.44
C ASP A 155 -10.52 13.50 23.37
N ALA A 156 -10.02 12.51 22.64
CA ALA A 156 -8.59 12.24 22.51
C ALA A 156 -7.81 13.36 21.78
N HIS A 157 -6.52 13.48 22.13
CA HIS A 157 -5.60 14.44 21.52
C HIS A 157 -5.51 14.26 19.99
N PRO A 158 -5.38 15.33 19.18
CA PRO A 158 -5.33 15.24 17.71
C PRO A 158 -4.30 14.25 17.18
N GLY A 159 -3.10 14.18 17.78
CA GLY A 159 -2.05 13.24 17.37
C GLY A 159 -2.46 11.77 17.47
N LEU A 160 -3.26 11.39 18.49
CA LEU A 160 -3.81 10.04 18.61
C LEU A 160 -4.88 9.76 17.56
N ARG A 161 -5.70 10.76 17.24
CA ARG A 161 -6.71 10.64 16.17
C ARG A 161 -6.04 10.47 14.80
N THR A 162 -4.97 11.22 14.51
CA THR A 162 -4.20 11.03 13.27
C THR A 162 -3.53 9.66 13.24
N ALA A 163 -2.87 9.25 14.33
CA ALA A 163 -2.26 7.92 14.43
C ALA A 163 -3.29 6.79 14.23
N ALA A 164 -4.48 6.91 14.82
CA ALA A 164 -5.56 5.94 14.63
C ALA A 164 -6.07 5.89 13.18
N ALA A 165 -6.19 7.05 12.52
CA ALA A 165 -6.59 7.11 11.11
C ALA A 165 -5.56 6.45 10.18
N LEU A 166 -4.26 6.66 10.44
CA LEU A 166 -3.16 6.02 9.73
C LEU A 166 -3.06 4.52 10.04
N ALA A 167 -3.25 4.13 11.30
CA ALA A 167 -3.28 2.72 11.71
C ALA A 167 -4.38 1.97 10.97
N ALA A 168 -5.57 2.59 10.86
CA ALA A 168 -6.66 2.01 10.10
C ALA A 168 -6.21 1.81 8.63
N PHE A 169 -5.56 2.79 8.00
CA PHE A 169 -5.11 2.67 6.60
C PHE A 169 -4.26 1.42 6.34
N ALA A 170 -3.27 1.15 7.19
CA ALA A 170 -2.42 -0.04 7.09
C ALA A 170 -3.18 -1.38 7.28
N GLY A 171 -4.40 -1.32 7.81
CA GLY A 171 -5.29 -2.46 8.01
C GLY A 171 -5.78 -2.59 9.46
N PRO A 172 -6.78 -3.44 9.70
CA PRO A 172 -7.28 -3.69 11.04
C PRO A 172 -6.19 -4.35 11.87
N VAL A 173 -5.75 -3.66 12.93
CA VAL A 173 -4.83 -4.25 13.88
C VAL A 173 -5.62 -5.01 14.93
N ALA A 174 -5.42 -6.32 15.01
CA ALA A 174 -6.03 -7.14 16.04
C ALA A 174 -5.49 -6.73 17.43
N ILE A 175 -6.27 -5.96 18.18
CA ILE A 175 -6.00 -5.66 19.58
C ILE A 175 -6.54 -6.82 20.40
N ASN A 176 -5.68 -7.70 20.96
CA ASN A 176 -6.05 -8.73 21.96
C ASN A 176 -7.46 -9.33 21.81
N GLY A 177 -7.78 -9.91 20.66
CA GLY A 177 -9.07 -10.60 20.45
C GLY A 177 -10.32 -9.70 20.34
N LEU A 178 -10.16 -8.38 20.21
CA LEU A 178 -11.22 -7.41 19.93
C LEU A 178 -11.11 -6.87 18.49
N GLY A 179 -10.84 -7.75 17.53
CA GLY A 179 -11.19 -7.43 16.14
C GLY A 179 -12.70 -7.20 16.08
N ALA A 180 -13.16 -6.16 15.39
CA ALA A 180 -14.56 -6.10 14.99
C ALA A 180 -14.87 -7.43 14.28
N SER A 181 -15.83 -8.19 14.80
CA SER A 181 -16.12 -9.56 14.37
C SER A 181 -16.13 -9.66 12.84
N GLY A 182 -15.16 -10.39 12.27
CA GLY A 182 -15.10 -10.68 10.83
C GLY A 182 -14.08 -9.90 9.99
N VAL A 183 -13.27 -8.98 10.55
CA VAL A 183 -12.23 -8.28 9.77
C VAL A 183 -10.85 -8.89 9.99
N PHE A 184 -10.31 -9.55 8.96
CA PHE A 184 -8.98 -10.19 8.99
C PHE A 184 -7.86 -9.15 8.95
N GLY A 185 -6.84 -9.33 9.79
CA GLY A 185 -5.60 -8.57 9.70
C GLY A 185 -4.83 -8.92 8.41
N THR A 186 -4.05 -7.99 7.89
CA THR A 186 -3.30 -8.19 6.63
C THR A 186 -2.37 -9.41 6.69
N ALA A 187 -1.70 -9.64 7.81
CA ALA A 187 -0.85 -10.81 8.02
C ALA A 187 -1.63 -12.15 7.99
N GLU A 188 -2.88 -12.14 8.46
CA GLU A 188 -3.76 -13.31 8.42
C GLU A 188 -4.21 -13.61 6.98
N ILE A 189 -4.50 -12.57 6.19
CA ILE A 189 -4.81 -12.71 4.75
C ILE A 189 -3.59 -13.28 4.01
N MET A 190 -2.39 -12.77 4.27
CA MET A 190 -1.16 -13.29 3.69
C MET A 190 -0.94 -14.77 4.02
N GLN A 191 -1.15 -15.15 5.28
CA GLN A 191 -1.01 -16.55 5.70
C GLN A 191 -2.06 -17.44 5.03
N MET A 192 -3.31 -16.99 4.97
CA MET A 192 -4.41 -17.68 4.30
C MET A 192 -4.10 -17.97 2.83
N LEU A 193 -3.52 -17.01 2.11
CA LEU A 193 -3.13 -17.19 0.71
C LEU A 193 -1.97 -18.17 0.56
N LYS A 194 -0.97 -18.11 1.44
CA LYS A 194 0.15 -19.08 1.48
C LYS A 194 -0.36 -20.51 1.74
N ASP A 195 -1.31 -20.67 2.66
CA ASP A 195 -1.90 -21.96 2.98
C ASP A 195 -2.73 -22.50 1.80
N LYS A 196 -3.47 -21.63 1.10
CA LYS A 196 -4.26 -22.00 -0.09
C LYS A 196 -3.40 -22.41 -1.27
N ALA A 197 -2.30 -21.70 -1.53
CA ALA A 197 -1.40 -22.02 -2.62
C ALA A 197 -0.49 -23.24 -2.31
N GLY A 198 -0.09 -23.38 -1.05
CA GLY A 198 0.88 -24.38 -0.61
C GLY A 198 2.33 -23.92 -0.75
N ALA A 199 3.22 -24.52 0.04
CA ALA A 199 4.63 -24.13 0.11
C ALA A 199 5.37 -24.30 -1.23
N ASP A 200 5.09 -25.37 -1.97
CA ASP A 200 5.75 -25.67 -3.24
C ASP A 200 5.34 -24.71 -4.37
N SER A 201 4.13 -24.14 -4.28
CA SER A 201 3.62 -23.15 -5.23
C SER A 201 3.96 -21.71 -4.83
N THR A 202 4.50 -21.49 -3.62
CA THR A 202 4.81 -20.16 -3.10
C THR A 202 6.29 -19.81 -3.33
N SER A 203 6.54 -18.74 -4.09
CA SER A 203 7.88 -18.21 -4.37
C SER A 203 8.08 -16.83 -3.77
N TYR A 204 9.25 -16.61 -3.19
CA TYR A 204 9.68 -15.31 -2.65
C TYR A 204 10.76 -14.73 -3.56
N LEU A 205 10.45 -13.62 -4.21
CA LEU A 205 11.25 -13.06 -5.29
C LEU A 205 12.26 -12.02 -4.78
N GLU A 206 13.43 -12.02 -5.41
CA GLU A 206 14.59 -11.18 -5.09
C GLU A 206 14.82 -10.11 -6.16
N PRO A 207 15.23 -8.88 -5.78
CA PRO A 207 15.58 -7.86 -6.76
C PRO A 207 16.70 -8.34 -7.69
N GLY A 208 16.57 -8.03 -8.98
CA GLY A 208 17.48 -8.46 -10.03
C GLY A 208 17.13 -9.80 -10.68
N GLN A 209 16.20 -10.60 -10.11
CA GLN A 209 15.79 -11.85 -10.73
C GLN A 209 15.11 -11.63 -12.09
N VAL A 210 15.37 -12.57 -13.01
CA VAL A 210 14.67 -12.73 -14.28
C VAL A 210 14.04 -14.11 -14.27
N ILE A 211 12.74 -14.17 -14.55
CA ILE A 211 11.96 -15.40 -14.55
C ILE A 211 11.32 -15.53 -15.92
N ASP A 212 11.70 -16.58 -16.65
CA ASP A 212 11.00 -16.97 -17.86
C ASP A 212 9.65 -17.58 -17.48
N LEU A 213 8.59 -17.00 -18.00
CA LEU A 213 7.20 -17.42 -17.84
C LEU A 213 6.71 -17.94 -19.20
N ASP A 214 7.35 -19.01 -19.67
CA ASP A 214 7.07 -19.61 -20.98
C ASP A 214 5.59 -20.00 -21.10
N GLU A 215 4.97 -20.41 -19.99
CA GLU A 215 3.55 -20.75 -19.93
C GLU A 215 2.62 -19.56 -20.16
N PHE A 216 3.14 -18.33 -20.10
CA PHE A 216 2.44 -17.08 -20.44
C PHE A 216 3.04 -16.40 -21.70
N ASN A 217 4.12 -16.95 -22.26
CA ASN A 217 4.96 -16.33 -23.29
C ASN A 217 5.45 -14.92 -22.91
N ILE A 218 5.87 -14.73 -21.66
CA ILE A 218 6.43 -13.46 -21.16
C ILE A 218 7.69 -13.70 -20.34
N LYS A 219 8.46 -12.65 -20.06
CA LYS A 219 9.53 -12.67 -19.06
C LYS A 219 9.22 -11.69 -17.93
N ALA A 220 9.44 -12.10 -16.69
CA ALA A 220 9.28 -11.23 -15.53
C ALA A 220 10.65 -10.76 -15.00
N PHE A 221 10.78 -9.45 -14.80
CA PHE A 221 11.94 -8.79 -14.20
C PHE A 221 11.56 -8.27 -12.82
N VAL A 222 12.27 -8.71 -11.78
CA VAL A 222 11.98 -8.34 -10.39
C VAL A 222 12.81 -7.11 -10.01
N LEU A 223 12.18 -5.95 -9.99
CA LEU A 223 12.85 -4.66 -9.75
C LEU A 223 13.08 -4.39 -8.24
N GLY A 224 12.16 -4.85 -7.40
CA GLY A 224 12.16 -4.59 -5.97
C GLY A 224 11.37 -5.63 -5.18
N PRO A 225 11.42 -5.57 -3.84
CA PRO A 225 12.02 -4.48 -3.05
C PRO A 225 13.54 -4.65 -2.85
N PRO A 226 14.31 -3.55 -2.64
CA PRO A 226 15.77 -3.63 -2.48
C PRO A 226 16.19 -4.30 -1.18
N ARG A 227 17.36 -4.95 -1.19
CA ARG A 227 18.02 -5.48 0.03
C ARG A 227 18.64 -4.39 0.91
N ASP A 228 18.89 -3.20 0.37
CA ASP A 228 19.45 -2.08 1.11
C ASP A 228 18.39 -1.47 2.05
N GLU A 229 18.62 -1.54 3.36
CA GLU A 229 17.68 -1.03 4.38
C GLU A 229 17.51 0.49 4.37
N VAL A 230 18.51 1.24 3.91
CA VAL A 230 18.42 2.70 3.78
C VAL A 230 17.45 3.03 2.64
N LEU A 231 17.57 2.32 1.51
CA LEU A 231 16.66 2.48 0.39
C LEU A 231 15.25 1.97 0.72
N LEU A 232 15.09 0.85 1.44
CA LEU A 232 13.77 0.42 1.92
C LEU A 232 13.06 1.49 2.76
N ARG A 233 13.82 2.29 3.52
CA ARG A 233 13.28 3.36 4.36
C ARG A 233 13.24 4.71 3.65
N LYS A 234 13.50 4.79 2.34
CA LYS A 234 13.54 6.07 1.65
C LYS A 234 12.21 6.33 0.95
N ASP A 235 11.43 7.22 1.52
CA ASP A 235 10.06 7.49 1.09
C ASP A 235 9.87 8.79 0.34
N THR A 236 10.77 9.75 0.56
CA THR A 236 10.72 11.06 -0.08
C THR A 236 12.03 11.41 -0.80
N PRO A 237 11.99 12.27 -1.84
CA PRO A 237 13.20 12.80 -2.45
C PRO A 237 13.94 13.71 -1.45
N SER A 238 15.26 13.58 -1.35
CA SER A 238 16.05 14.39 -0.42
C SER A 238 15.99 15.89 -0.78
N LYS A 239 15.57 16.75 0.15
CA LYS A 239 15.76 18.22 0.09
C LYS A 239 16.37 18.72 1.41
N GLY A 240 17.59 19.27 1.35
CA GLY A 240 18.24 20.00 2.46
C GLY A 240 18.49 19.17 3.74
N GLN A 241 19.16 19.78 4.74
CA GLN A 241 19.50 19.18 6.04
C GLN A 241 18.29 19.05 6.99
N ALA A 242 17.13 18.62 6.50
CA ALA A 242 16.08 18.17 7.38
C ALA A 242 16.48 16.78 7.89
N LYS A 243 16.98 16.73 9.13
CA LYS A 243 17.35 15.50 9.85
C LYS A 243 16.28 14.44 9.58
N GLU A 244 16.66 13.39 8.85
CA GLU A 244 15.92 12.13 8.83
C GLU A 244 15.71 11.75 10.30
N VAL A 245 14.50 11.93 10.80
CA VAL A 245 14.22 11.59 12.19
C VAL A 245 14.19 10.06 12.21
N TYR A 246 15.29 9.44 12.62
CA TYR A 246 15.46 7.99 12.77
C TYR A 246 14.56 7.45 13.91
N LEU A 247 13.24 7.63 13.82
CA LEU A 247 12.23 7.09 14.72
C LEU A 247 11.88 5.62 14.42
N THR A 248 12.54 4.98 13.44
CA THR A 248 12.25 3.58 13.08
C THR A 248 13.41 2.61 13.28
N ARG A 249 14.28 2.84 14.26
CA ARG A 249 15.06 1.73 14.84
C ARG A 249 14.11 0.83 15.65
N LEU A 250 14.43 -0.47 15.76
CA LEU A 250 13.63 -1.41 16.57
C LEU A 250 13.40 -0.89 18.00
N ASP A 251 14.40 -0.21 18.57
CA ASP A 251 14.32 0.41 19.90
C ASP A 251 13.31 1.55 19.97
N ALA A 252 13.18 2.35 18.91
CA ALA A 252 12.21 3.44 18.84
C ALA A 252 10.77 2.91 18.71
N ALA A 253 10.56 1.88 17.89
CA ALA A 253 9.28 1.18 17.81
C ALA A 253 8.90 0.52 19.16
N ALA A 254 9.87 -0.11 19.82
CA ALA A 254 9.68 -0.70 21.15
C ALA A 254 9.40 0.36 22.23
N ALA A 255 10.04 1.53 22.16
CA ALA A 255 9.79 2.64 23.08
C ALA A 255 8.38 3.23 22.90
N ALA A 256 7.94 3.39 21.65
CA ALA A 256 6.57 3.82 21.32
C ALA A 256 5.54 2.81 21.86
N GLU A 257 5.71 1.52 21.54
CA GLU A 257 4.87 0.43 22.05
C GLU A 257 4.80 0.42 23.59
N SER A 258 5.95 0.50 24.26
CA SER A 258 6.03 0.55 25.72
C SER A 258 5.29 1.77 26.31
N THR A 259 5.43 2.94 25.69
CA THR A 259 4.76 4.17 26.13
C THR A 259 3.24 4.06 25.99
N VAL A 260 2.74 3.50 24.89
CA VAL A 260 1.30 3.34 24.67
C VAL A 260 0.72 2.31 25.64
N ASN A 261 1.41 1.18 25.86
CA ASN A 261 1.02 0.17 26.84
C ASN A 261 1.00 0.73 28.27
N ALA A 262 1.87 1.70 28.58
CA ALA A 262 1.81 2.48 29.82
C ALA A 262 0.49 3.21 29.99
N GLN A 263 0.09 3.94 28.95
CA GLN A 263 -1.11 4.76 28.97
C GLN A 263 -2.38 3.90 29.09
N LEU A 264 -2.43 2.77 28.38
CA LEU A 264 -3.51 1.78 28.54
C LEU A 264 -3.58 1.22 29.96
N SER A 265 -2.44 0.90 30.57
CA SER A 265 -2.39 0.38 31.94
C SER A 265 -2.84 1.42 32.97
N LEU A 266 -2.47 2.69 32.77
CA LEU A 266 -2.93 3.81 33.59
C LEU A 266 -4.45 4.00 33.49
N LEU A 267 -5.04 3.92 32.29
CA LEU A 267 -6.49 3.96 32.11
C LEU A 267 -7.21 2.77 32.77
N ALA A 268 -6.58 1.59 32.77
CA ALA A 268 -7.10 0.38 33.41
C ALA A 268 -6.87 0.36 34.95
N ASN A 269 -6.40 1.45 35.55
CA ASN A 269 -6.08 1.56 36.98
C ASN A 269 -5.06 0.52 37.49
N ARG A 270 -4.20 0.00 36.59
CA ARG A 270 -3.10 -0.91 36.92
C ARG A 270 -1.82 -0.10 37.08
N THR A 271 -1.65 0.53 38.24
CA THR A 271 -0.57 1.51 38.50
C THR A 271 0.81 0.90 38.73
N ASP A 272 0.89 -0.42 38.94
CA ASP A 272 2.09 -1.02 39.52
C ASP A 272 3.09 -1.56 38.48
N THR A 273 2.75 -1.52 37.19
CA THR A 273 3.54 -2.19 36.15
C THR A 273 4.18 -1.27 35.13
N VAL A 274 3.94 0.05 35.17
CA VAL A 274 4.49 0.94 34.13
C VAL A 274 5.11 2.20 34.69
N LEU A 275 6.44 2.16 34.76
CA LEU A 275 7.30 3.24 35.23
C LEU A 275 8.11 3.79 34.04
N PRO A 276 8.31 5.12 33.94
CA PRO A 276 9.00 5.75 32.81
C PRO A 276 10.50 5.41 32.71
N PHE A 277 11.04 4.65 33.67
CA PHE A 277 12.44 4.29 33.76
C PHE A 277 12.57 2.76 33.86
N SER A 278 13.54 2.17 33.16
CA SER A 278 13.81 0.73 33.28
C SER A 278 14.23 0.36 34.70
N ALA A 279 14.09 -0.91 35.10
CA ALA A 279 14.31 -1.38 36.47
C ALA A 279 15.66 -0.96 37.07
N VAL A 280 16.72 -0.87 36.24
CA VAL A 280 18.06 -0.44 36.67
C VAL A 280 18.13 1.04 37.08
N TYR A 281 17.22 1.87 36.57
CA TYR A 281 17.09 3.29 36.92
C TYR A 281 16.01 3.54 37.98
N GLN A 282 15.36 2.50 38.47
CA GLN A 282 14.37 2.60 39.54
C GLN A 282 15.05 2.49 40.90
N ARG A 283 14.61 3.32 41.86
CA ARG A 283 14.95 3.15 43.27
C ARG A 283 13.73 2.62 44.02
N PRO A 284 13.76 1.37 44.53
CA PRO A 284 12.69 0.86 45.36
C PRO A 284 12.47 1.76 46.57
N LEU A 285 11.24 2.20 46.79
CA LEU A 285 10.87 2.84 48.04
C LEU A 285 11.01 1.77 49.14
N LYS A 286 12.05 1.89 49.99
CA LYS A 286 12.20 1.00 51.14
C LYS A 286 10.97 1.12 52.03
N GLU A 287 10.25 0.01 52.23
CA GLU A 287 9.19 -0.10 53.22
C GLU A 287 9.72 0.32 54.59
N LYS A 288 9.40 1.55 55.02
CA LYS A 288 9.24 2.00 56.42
C LYS A 288 9.15 3.52 56.55
N THR A 289 8.29 4.15 55.76
CA THR A 289 7.58 5.33 56.27
C THR A 289 6.11 5.19 55.90
N ARG A 290 5.26 5.00 56.91
CA ARG A 290 3.83 5.30 56.81
C ARG A 290 3.72 6.68 56.15
N ARG A 291 3.28 6.73 54.90
CA ARG A 291 2.86 7.98 54.27
C ARG A 291 1.76 8.55 55.16
N LYS A 292 2.07 9.58 55.97
CA LYS A 292 1.06 10.61 56.25
C LYS A 292 0.45 10.93 54.90
N LYS A 293 -0.89 10.82 54.73
CA LYS A 293 -1.61 11.15 53.48
C LYS A 293 -0.84 12.24 52.78
N ALA A 294 -0.09 11.89 51.73
CA ALA A 294 0.79 12.85 51.09
C ALA A 294 -0.15 13.90 50.54
N THR A 295 -0.21 15.06 51.19
CA THR A 295 -0.80 16.26 50.62
C THR A 295 -0.23 16.34 49.22
N LYS A 296 -1.08 16.31 48.18
CA LYS A 296 -0.67 16.36 46.76
C LYS A 296 0.56 17.26 46.68
N SER A 297 1.73 16.68 46.39
CA SER A 297 3.01 17.36 46.56
C SER A 297 2.96 18.72 45.86
N GLY A 298 3.69 19.72 46.37
CA GLY A 298 3.74 21.04 45.72
C GLY A 298 3.98 20.93 44.21
N VAL A 299 4.79 19.95 43.79
CA VAL A 299 5.04 19.61 42.39
C VAL A 299 3.77 19.24 41.61
N ARG A 300 2.90 18.35 42.13
CA ARG A 300 1.67 17.97 41.40
C ARG A 300 0.69 19.13 41.31
N LYS A 301 0.55 19.93 42.38
CA LYS A 301 -0.27 21.15 42.35
C LYS A 301 0.26 22.18 41.36
N LEU A 302 1.58 22.36 41.30
CA LEU A 302 2.24 23.24 40.33
C LEU A 302 2.01 22.74 38.90
N TYR A 303 2.16 21.44 38.65
CA TYR A 303 1.95 20.85 37.32
C TYR A 303 0.47 20.92 36.87
N ASP A 304 -0.47 20.62 37.76
CA ASP A 304 -1.91 20.65 37.51
C ASP A 304 -2.52 22.07 37.54
N ALA A 305 -1.73 23.12 37.81
CA ALA A 305 -2.22 24.49 37.84
C ALA A 305 -2.69 24.95 36.44
N PRO A 306 -3.86 25.60 36.29
CA PRO A 306 -4.36 26.04 34.98
C PRO A 306 -3.42 26.99 34.24
N ALA A 307 -2.75 27.90 34.96
CA ALA A 307 -1.78 28.84 34.40
C ALA A 307 -0.54 28.13 33.81
N GLU A 308 -0.27 26.90 34.26
CA GLU A 308 0.92 26.12 33.90
C GLU A 308 0.61 25.11 32.78
N LYS A 309 -0.55 25.22 32.12
CA LYS A 309 -0.96 24.33 31.02
C LYS A 309 0.08 24.25 29.90
N TRP A 310 0.81 25.35 29.64
CA TRP A 310 1.80 25.45 28.57
C TRP A 310 3.04 24.54 28.75
N ARG A 311 3.34 24.10 29.98
CA ARG A 311 4.50 23.24 30.29
C ARG A 311 4.13 21.79 30.61
N ARG A 312 2.86 21.43 30.43
CA ARG A 312 2.41 20.05 30.57
C ARG A 312 2.81 19.28 29.33
N ILE A 313 3.20 18.02 29.55
CA ILE A 313 3.68 17.11 28.52
C ILE A 313 2.76 15.87 28.39
N ASP A 314 1.54 15.98 28.90
CA ASP A 314 0.58 14.86 29.01
C ASP A 314 0.27 14.21 27.65
N SER A 315 0.39 14.98 26.57
CA SER A 315 0.16 14.56 25.19
C SER A 315 1.40 14.59 24.29
N ASP A 316 2.59 14.95 24.80
CA ASP A 316 3.79 15.11 23.97
C ASP A 316 4.21 13.79 23.30
N TRP A 317 3.97 12.67 23.98
CA TRP A 317 4.25 11.33 23.45
C TRP A 317 3.40 10.99 22.22
N THR A 318 2.27 11.67 21.98
CA THR A 318 1.36 11.38 20.87
C THR A 318 1.96 11.77 19.51
N GLY A 319 2.85 12.76 19.47
CA GLY A 319 3.56 13.14 18.24
C GLY A 319 4.51 12.05 17.75
N SER A 320 5.14 11.31 18.67
CA SER A 320 6.01 10.17 18.33
C SER A 320 5.23 9.01 17.72
N ILE A 321 3.97 8.80 18.15
CA ILE A 321 3.10 7.76 17.60
C ILE A 321 2.60 8.13 16.21
N GLU A 322 2.22 9.39 15.99
CA GLU A 322 1.85 9.89 14.66
C GLU A 322 3.01 9.73 13.66
N ALA A 323 4.23 10.11 14.06
CA ALA A 323 5.42 9.92 13.24
C ALA A 323 5.74 8.45 12.98
N LEU A 324 5.57 7.57 13.97
CA LEU A 324 5.72 6.12 13.79
C LEU A 324 4.69 5.57 12.80
N ALA A 325 3.43 6.01 12.89
CA ALA A 325 2.35 5.59 11.99
C ALA A 325 2.66 5.93 10.53
N LEU A 326 3.01 7.20 10.27
CA LEU A 326 3.40 7.68 8.95
C LEU A 326 4.59 6.90 8.40
N LYS A 327 5.57 6.62 9.26
CA LYS A 327 6.80 5.97 8.82
C LYS A 327 6.60 4.48 8.53
N MET A 328 5.78 3.80 9.33
CA MET A 328 5.45 2.40 9.11
C MET A 328 4.71 2.17 7.80
N ASP A 329 3.67 2.97 7.56
CA ASP A 329 2.91 2.97 6.31
C ASP A 329 3.84 3.09 5.10
N SER A 330 4.73 4.08 5.17
CA SER A 330 5.71 4.33 4.13
C SER A 330 6.76 3.20 3.97
N ASP A 331 7.28 2.66 5.08
CA ASP A 331 8.25 1.57 5.04
C ASP A 331 7.61 0.28 4.47
N THR A 332 6.31 0.03 4.71
CA THR A 332 5.55 -1.09 4.12
C THR A 332 5.31 -0.90 2.62
N ASN A 333 5.01 0.32 2.15
CA ASN A 333 4.93 0.60 0.72
C ASN A 333 6.22 0.21 -0.03
N ASN A 334 7.38 0.46 0.58
CA ASN A 334 8.68 0.12 -0.01
C ASN A 334 9.06 -1.37 0.05
N THR A 335 8.24 -2.23 0.67
CA THR A 335 8.37 -3.69 0.53
C THR A 335 7.65 -4.24 -0.69
N SER A 336 7.12 -3.38 -1.57
CA SER A 336 6.44 -3.76 -2.81
C SER A 336 7.30 -4.66 -3.71
N LEU A 337 6.76 -5.82 -4.07
CA LEU A 337 7.22 -6.61 -5.20
C LEU A 337 6.93 -5.84 -6.50
N ALA A 338 7.94 -5.14 -6.98
CA ALA A 338 7.87 -4.37 -8.23
C ALA A 338 8.30 -5.25 -9.40
N LEU A 339 7.42 -5.39 -10.39
CA LEU A 339 7.61 -6.28 -11.54
C LEU A 339 7.54 -5.50 -12.86
N ALA A 340 8.38 -5.90 -13.81
CA ALA A 340 8.24 -5.56 -15.22
C ALA A 340 8.04 -6.85 -16.03
N PHE A 341 6.93 -6.97 -16.74
CA PHE A 341 6.67 -8.07 -17.66
C PHE A 341 7.03 -7.66 -19.08
N GLU A 342 7.97 -8.36 -19.69
CA GLU A 342 8.32 -8.21 -21.10
C GLU A 342 7.48 -9.16 -21.95
N LEU A 343 6.78 -8.59 -22.93
CA LEU A 343 5.97 -9.30 -23.92
C LEU A 343 6.85 -9.82 -25.07
N PRO A 344 6.36 -10.77 -25.89
CA PRO A 344 7.11 -11.36 -27.02
C PRO A 344 7.69 -10.35 -28.01
N ASP A 345 7.05 -9.20 -28.19
CA ASP A 345 7.52 -8.13 -29.10
C ASP A 345 8.41 -7.09 -28.41
N GLY A 346 8.84 -7.37 -27.17
CA GLY A 346 9.75 -6.55 -26.37
C GLY A 346 9.10 -5.39 -25.63
N GLN A 347 7.77 -5.22 -25.73
CA GLN A 347 7.01 -4.27 -24.91
C GLN A 347 7.09 -4.62 -23.42
N VAL A 348 7.13 -3.62 -22.55
CA VAL A 348 7.13 -3.83 -21.09
C VAL A 348 5.84 -3.34 -20.46
N LEU A 349 5.24 -4.16 -19.61
CA LEU A 349 4.16 -3.80 -18.68
C LEU A 349 4.76 -3.64 -17.27
N LEU A 350 4.71 -2.43 -16.72
CA LEU A 350 5.32 -2.10 -15.43
C LEU A 350 4.29 -2.04 -14.30
N PHE A 351 4.51 -2.85 -13.27
CA PHE A 351 3.71 -2.97 -12.04
C PHE A 351 4.58 -2.73 -10.80
N PRO A 352 4.73 -1.47 -10.36
CA PRO A 352 5.61 -1.13 -9.24
C PRO A 352 5.00 -1.45 -7.85
N GLY A 353 3.77 -1.94 -7.75
CA GLY A 353 3.02 -1.95 -6.50
C GLY A 353 2.90 -0.51 -5.98
N ASP A 354 3.28 -0.30 -4.73
CA ASP A 354 3.36 1.02 -4.10
C ASP A 354 4.81 1.46 -3.80
N ALA A 355 5.76 0.91 -4.55
CA ALA A 355 7.16 1.30 -4.51
C ALA A 355 7.33 2.83 -4.51
N GLN A 356 7.93 3.34 -3.44
CA GLN A 356 8.24 4.76 -3.27
C GLN A 356 9.70 5.03 -3.66
N VAL A 357 10.15 6.27 -3.44
CA VAL A 357 11.43 6.81 -3.94
C VAL A 357 12.63 5.86 -3.80
N GLY A 358 12.77 5.20 -2.65
CA GLY A 358 13.86 4.27 -2.36
C GLY A 358 13.93 3.08 -3.31
N ASN A 359 12.79 2.50 -3.67
CA ASN A 359 12.71 1.48 -4.70
C ASN A 359 13.20 2.02 -6.05
N TRP A 360 12.64 3.13 -6.53
CA TRP A 360 13.03 3.71 -7.82
C TRP A 360 14.52 4.03 -7.92
N LEU A 361 15.12 4.51 -6.83
CA LEU A 361 16.56 4.74 -6.77
C LEU A 361 17.33 3.42 -6.86
N SER A 362 16.88 2.40 -6.13
CA SER A 362 17.55 1.10 -6.11
C SER A 362 17.59 0.41 -7.46
N TRP A 363 16.63 0.65 -8.35
CA TRP A 363 16.58 -0.01 -9.67
C TRP A 363 17.71 0.44 -10.57
N ASN A 364 18.19 1.68 -10.40
CA ASN A 364 19.25 2.24 -11.25
C ASN A 364 20.61 1.57 -11.02
N ASP A 365 20.82 0.97 -9.85
CA ASP A 365 22.07 0.30 -9.49
C ASP A 365 21.99 -1.23 -9.70
N GLN A 366 20.95 -1.69 -10.40
CA GLN A 366 20.67 -3.10 -10.67
C GLN A 366 20.79 -3.46 -12.15
N THR A 367 21.13 -4.72 -12.40
CA THR A 367 20.99 -5.37 -13.71
C THR A 367 20.14 -6.63 -13.59
N TYR A 368 19.61 -7.07 -14.71
CA TYR A 368 18.73 -8.22 -14.80
C TYR A 368 19.25 -9.17 -15.90
N PRO A 369 19.83 -10.33 -15.55
CA PRO A 369 20.13 -10.80 -14.19
C PRO A 369 21.24 -9.98 -13.50
N PRO A 370 21.48 -10.16 -12.18
CA PRO A 370 22.51 -9.41 -11.47
C PRO A 370 23.90 -9.66 -12.05
N ALA A 371 24.73 -8.63 -12.20
CA ALA A 371 26.04 -8.70 -12.87
C ALA A 371 26.99 -9.77 -12.29
N ALA A 372 26.86 -10.12 -11.01
CA ALA A 372 27.64 -11.23 -10.42
C ALA A 372 27.29 -12.61 -11.00
N LYS A 373 26.17 -12.75 -11.72
CA LYS A 373 25.69 -13.99 -12.35
C LYS A 373 25.97 -14.05 -13.87
N THR A 374 26.50 -12.99 -14.48
CA THR A 374 26.79 -12.95 -15.92
C THR A 374 28.22 -13.40 -16.22
N MET A 375 28.42 -14.71 -16.35
CA MET A 375 29.66 -15.30 -16.92
C MET A 375 29.43 -15.97 -18.29
N SER A 376 28.19 -16.04 -18.80
CA SER A 376 27.91 -16.83 -20.01
C SER A 376 26.80 -16.34 -20.95
N SER A 377 26.11 -15.22 -20.71
CA SER A 377 25.04 -14.79 -21.63
C SER A 377 24.82 -13.27 -21.67
N GLY A 378 24.91 -12.70 -22.88
CA GLY A 378 24.35 -11.40 -23.27
C GLY A 378 24.84 -10.16 -22.51
N LYS A 379 24.43 -8.99 -23.01
CA LYS A 379 24.53 -7.74 -22.22
C LYS A 379 23.41 -7.76 -21.17
N PRO A 380 23.68 -7.48 -19.88
CA PRO A 380 22.64 -7.43 -18.85
C PRO A 380 21.59 -6.36 -19.19
N VAL A 381 20.31 -6.65 -18.95
CA VAL A 381 19.23 -5.65 -19.05
C VAL A 381 19.33 -4.70 -17.86
N THR A 382 19.19 -3.40 -18.09
CA THR A 382 19.16 -2.38 -17.02
C THR A 382 17.73 -1.91 -16.73
N ALA A 383 17.51 -1.25 -15.59
CA ALA A 383 16.22 -0.61 -15.33
C ALA A 383 15.89 0.48 -16.37
N GLU A 384 16.88 1.17 -16.91
CA GLU A 384 16.66 2.12 -18.01
C GLU A 384 16.16 1.43 -19.28
N ASP A 385 16.71 0.26 -19.62
CA ASP A 385 16.26 -0.53 -20.79
C ASP A 385 14.79 -0.97 -20.63
N LEU A 386 14.38 -1.35 -19.42
CA LEU A 386 12.98 -1.72 -19.12
C LEU A 386 12.04 -0.52 -19.16
N LEU A 387 12.43 0.60 -18.53
CA LEU A 387 11.63 1.83 -18.50
C LEU A 387 11.44 2.40 -19.92
N ARG A 388 12.48 2.39 -20.75
CA ARG A 388 12.40 2.88 -22.14
C ARG A 388 11.40 2.09 -23.00
N ARG A 389 11.21 0.80 -22.71
CA ARG A 389 10.28 -0.10 -23.42
C ARG A 389 8.91 -0.22 -22.76
N THR A 390 8.68 0.51 -21.66
CA THR A 390 7.41 0.47 -20.94
C THR A 390 6.29 1.07 -21.81
N THR A 391 5.28 0.26 -22.10
CA THR A 391 4.09 0.64 -22.89
C THR A 391 2.81 0.66 -22.06
N PHE A 392 2.82 -0.03 -20.91
CA PHE A 392 1.78 0.06 -19.88
C PHE A 392 2.43 0.36 -18.54
N TYR A 393 1.87 1.33 -17.82
CA TYR A 393 2.30 1.67 -16.47
C TYR A 393 1.12 1.65 -15.49
N LYS A 394 1.12 0.71 -14.54
CA LYS A 394 0.33 0.85 -13.31
C LYS A 394 1.00 1.94 -12.48
N VAL A 395 0.35 3.09 -12.37
CA VAL A 395 0.89 4.20 -11.57
C VAL A 395 0.98 3.74 -10.12
N GLY A 396 2.19 3.79 -9.57
CA GLY A 396 2.46 3.29 -8.23
C GLY A 396 1.71 4.09 -7.16
N HIS A 397 1.46 3.49 -6.00
CA HIS A 397 0.93 4.16 -4.79
C HIS A 397 -0.22 5.13 -5.10
N HIS A 398 -1.15 4.68 -5.95
CA HIS A 398 -2.34 5.39 -6.42
C HIS A 398 -2.09 6.80 -7.02
N GLY A 399 -0.85 7.08 -7.44
CA GLY A 399 -0.44 8.40 -7.92
C GLY A 399 -0.09 9.40 -6.82
N SER A 400 0.31 8.94 -5.63
CA SER A 400 0.87 9.79 -4.57
C SER A 400 2.07 10.61 -5.07
N HIS A 401 2.35 11.73 -4.42
CA HIS A 401 3.49 12.60 -4.72
C HIS A 401 4.87 11.91 -4.66
N ASN A 402 4.98 10.77 -3.98
CA ASN A 402 6.20 9.97 -3.86
C ASN A 402 6.15 8.64 -4.62
N ALA A 403 5.08 8.40 -5.40
CA ALA A 403 4.85 7.18 -6.14
C ALA A 403 5.82 6.93 -7.30
N THR A 404 6.26 8.01 -7.96
CA THR A 404 7.05 7.94 -9.18
C THR A 404 8.10 9.03 -9.17
N VAL A 405 9.38 8.65 -9.22
CA VAL A 405 10.44 9.63 -9.37
C VAL A 405 10.46 10.16 -10.81
N LYS A 406 10.74 11.45 -10.98
CA LYS A 406 10.71 12.12 -12.28
C LYS A 406 11.84 11.64 -13.22
N ALA A 407 13.08 12.05 -12.96
CA ALA A 407 14.22 11.83 -13.84
C ALA A 407 14.63 10.36 -14.00
N LEU A 408 14.55 9.58 -12.92
CA LEU A 408 14.93 8.16 -12.92
C LEU A 408 13.75 7.20 -13.16
N GLY A 409 12.54 7.74 -13.31
CA GLY A 409 11.31 6.97 -13.47
C GLY A 409 10.55 7.43 -14.70
N LEU A 410 9.54 8.28 -14.53
CA LEU A 410 8.62 8.64 -15.60
C LEU A 410 9.30 9.26 -16.84
N GLU A 411 10.37 10.04 -16.66
CA GLU A 411 11.07 10.65 -17.80
C GLU A 411 11.78 9.61 -18.69
N ARG A 412 12.17 8.47 -18.12
CA ARG A 412 12.78 7.34 -18.85
C ARG A 412 11.76 6.49 -19.62
N MET A 413 10.47 6.61 -19.30
CA MET A 413 9.40 6.01 -20.09
C MET A 413 9.16 6.84 -21.36
N VAL A 414 9.83 6.44 -22.44
CA VAL A 414 9.87 7.22 -23.70
C VAL A 414 9.15 6.54 -24.86
N ASP A 415 8.66 5.32 -24.70
CA ASP A 415 7.94 4.63 -25.77
C ASP A 415 6.65 5.39 -26.12
N PRO A 416 6.42 5.74 -27.40
CA PRO A 416 5.24 6.49 -27.82
C PRO A 416 3.93 5.73 -27.65
N ARG A 417 3.97 4.42 -27.37
CA ARG A 417 2.80 3.59 -27.06
C ARG A 417 2.32 3.72 -25.61
N LEU A 418 3.09 4.38 -24.73
CA LEU A 418 2.81 4.43 -23.28
C LEU A 418 1.35 4.81 -22.95
N VAL A 419 0.74 3.98 -22.12
CA VAL A 419 -0.55 4.22 -21.44
C VAL A 419 -0.37 4.07 -19.94
N ALA A 420 -1.23 4.73 -19.15
CA ALA A 420 -1.17 4.66 -17.69
C ALA A 420 -2.51 4.25 -17.07
N ALA A 421 -2.45 3.46 -16.01
CA ALA A 421 -3.58 3.05 -15.20
C ALA A 421 -3.39 3.57 -13.77
N ILE A 422 -4.34 4.36 -13.27
CA ILE A 422 -4.28 4.98 -11.93
C ILE A 422 -5.38 4.37 -11.05
N PRO A 423 -5.05 3.42 -10.16
CA PRO A 423 -6.02 2.74 -9.29
C PRO A 423 -6.46 3.62 -8.11
N VAL A 424 -7.07 4.77 -8.42
CA VAL A 424 -7.54 5.75 -7.46
C VAL A 424 -8.96 6.20 -7.80
N VAL A 425 -9.78 6.35 -6.77
CA VAL A 425 -10.99 7.17 -6.80
C VAL A 425 -10.65 8.51 -6.15
N GLU A 426 -10.43 9.54 -6.96
CA GLU A 426 -9.95 10.84 -6.49
C GLU A 426 -10.92 11.46 -5.46
N ALA A 427 -12.24 11.28 -5.64
CA ALA A 427 -13.24 11.75 -4.68
C ALA A 427 -13.07 11.11 -3.29
N VAL A 428 -12.66 9.83 -3.23
CA VAL A 428 -12.36 9.12 -1.99
C VAL A 428 -11.03 9.60 -1.40
N ALA A 429 -10.00 9.80 -2.22
CA ALA A 429 -8.71 10.34 -1.78
C ALA A 429 -8.86 11.75 -1.16
N ALA A 430 -9.64 12.61 -1.80
CA ALA A 430 -9.85 14.01 -1.40
C ALA A 430 -10.55 14.17 -0.05
N ILE A 431 -11.20 13.13 0.47
CA ILE A 431 -11.83 13.13 1.80
C ILE A 431 -11.05 12.33 2.83
N GLN A 432 -9.84 11.86 2.55
CA GLN A 432 -9.03 11.20 3.56
C GLN A 432 -8.33 12.20 4.50
N GLY A 433 -7.96 11.73 5.69
CA GLY A 433 -7.34 12.56 6.72
C GLY A 433 -8.18 13.81 7.05
N LYS A 434 -7.53 14.98 7.01
CA LYS A 434 -8.20 16.27 7.26
C LYS A 434 -9.21 16.66 6.18
N GLY A 435 -9.20 16.00 5.02
CA GLY A 435 -10.10 16.27 3.90
C GLY A 435 -11.59 16.13 4.22
N ARG A 436 -11.97 15.41 5.29
CA ARG A 436 -13.37 15.32 5.74
C ARG A 436 -13.93 16.62 6.31
N ALA A 437 -13.06 17.43 6.92
CA ALA A 437 -13.44 18.64 7.65
C ALA A 437 -12.90 19.91 6.99
N GLU A 438 -11.77 19.82 6.29
CA GLU A 438 -11.08 20.97 5.70
C GLU A 438 -11.01 20.80 4.17
N PRO A 439 -11.72 21.65 3.40
CA PRO A 439 -11.70 21.59 1.94
C PRO A 439 -10.28 21.70 1.37
N GLY A 440 -9.86 20.69 0.60
CA GLY A 440 -8.54 20.66 -0.03
C GLY A 440 -7.40 20.12 0.84
N SER A 441 -7.67 19.76 2.11
CA SER A 441 -6.68 19.14 3.02
C SER A 441 -6.67 17.60 2.95
N GLY A 442 -7.36 17.00 1.98
CA GLY A 442 -7.34 15.55 1.73
C GLY A 442 -6.08 15.09 0.98
N TRP A 443 -6.04 13.80 0.65
CA TRP A 443 -4.94 13.28 -0.17
C TRP A 443 -5.02 13.85 -1.58
N ARG A 444 -3.87 14.30 -2.07
CA ARG A 444 -3.72 14.83 -3.44
C ARG A 444 -3.29 13.68 -4.35
N MET A 445 -4.20 12.74 -4.58
CA MET A 445 -4.02 11.57 -5.44
C MET A 445 -5.07 11.58 -6.57
N PRO A 446 -4.66 11.56 -7.85
CA PRO A 446 -3.27 11.61 -8.29
C PRO A 446 -2.65 12.99 -8.00
N PHE A 447 -1.34 13.02 -7.71
CA PHE A 447 -0.61 14.25 -7.47
C PHE A 447 -0.55 15.06 -8.77
N GLU A 448 -0.90 16.35 -8.69
CA GLU A 448 -1.17 17.18 -9.87
C GLU A 448 0.01 17.23 -10.86
N GLU A 449 1.25 17.37 -10.38
CA GLU A 449 2.43 17.41 -11.25
C GLU A 449 2.70 16.06 -11.91
N LEU A 450 2.49 14.96 -11.17
CA LEU A 450 2.61 13.61 -11.71
C LEU A 450 1.54 13.37 -12.78
N TYR A 451 0.29 13.74 -12.51
CA TYR A 451 -0.82 13.59 -13.44
C TYR A 451 -0.59 14.37 -14.73
N LYS A 452 -0.15 15.64 -14.64
CA LYS A 452 0.22 16.45 -15.82
C LYS A 452 1.33 15.80 -16.65
N ALA A 453 2.39 15.31 -16.00
CA ALA A 453 3.47 14.63 -16.69
C ALA A 453 2.99 13.32 -17.36
N LEU A 454 2.10 12.57 -16.71
CA LEU A 454 1.46 11.40 -17.30
C LEU A 454 0.60 11.78 -18.51
N GLN A 455 -0.19 12.85 -18.44
CA GLN A 455 -1.02 13.32 -19.56
C GLN A 455 -0.16 13.65 -20.78
N GLU A 456 0.97 14.33 -20.58
CA GLU A 456 1.92 14.65 -21.64
C GLU A 456 2.55 13.37 -22.24
N LYS A 457 3.13 12.51 -21.39
CA LYS A 457 3.84 11.30 -21.81
C LYS A 457 2.93 10.28 -22.50
N THR A 458 1.70 10.16 -22.03
CA THR A 458 0.70 9.21 -22.57
C THR A 458 -0.17 9.81 -23.67
N LYS A 459 -0.01 11.11 -24.01
CA LYS A 459 -0.94 11.85 -24.88
C LYS A 459 -2.41 11.73 -24.41
N GLY A 460 -2.60 11.72 -23.09
CA GLY A 460 -3.90 11.59 -22.42
C GLY A 460 -4.46 10.16 -22.35
N ARG A 461 -3.73 9.12 -22.76
CA ARG A 461 -4.15 7.71 -22.65
C ARG A 461 -3.99 7.21 -21.21
N ILE A 462 -4.84 7.72 -20.34
CA ILE A 462 -4.90 7.37 -18.92
C ILE A 462 -6.27 6.75 -18.64
N VAL A 463 -6.28 5.66 -17.89
CA VAL A 463 -7.50 5.14 -17.26
C VAL A 463 -7.41 5.31 -15.74
N GLN A 464 -8.49 5.75 -15.10
CA GLN A 464 -8.55 6.01 -13.66
C GLN A 464 -9.75 5.31 -13.02
N GLY A 465 -9.65 4.99 -11.72
CA GLY A 465 -10.69 4.33 -10.93
C GLY A 465 -12.05 5.03 -11.00
N ASP A 466 -12.09 6.36 -10.91
CA ASP A 466 -13.28 7.21 -11.10
C ASP A 466 -13.22 8.06 -12.40
N GLY A 467 -12.42 7.64 -13.38
CA GLY A 467 -12.30 8.34 -14.66
C GLY A 467 -13.60 8.32 -15.49
N ASN A 468 -13.76 9.28 -16.39
CA ASN A 468 -14.95 9.32 -17.26
C ASN A 468 -14.75 8.40 -18.49
N PRO A 469 -15.53 7.32 -18.66
CA PRO A 469 -15.35 6.36 -19.76
C PRO A 469 -15.41 6.99 -21.16
N THR A 470 -16.22 8.03 -21.35
CA THR A 470 -16.34 8.70 -22.65
C THR A 470 -15.11 9.53 -22.97
N VAL A 471 -14.52 10.17 -21.96
CA VAL A 471 -13.28 10.94 -22.11
C VAL A 471 -12.09 10.00 -22.36
N GLU A 472 -11.99 8.92 -21.58
CA GLU A 472 -10.93 7.92 -21.73
C GLU A 472 -10.99 7.25 -23.10
N LYS A 473 -12.16 6.72 -23.53
CA LYS A 473 -12.36 6.16 -24.88
C LYS A 473 -11.99 7.14 -26.00
N ARG A 474 -12.32 8.43 -25.82
CA ARG A 474 -11.97 9.47 -26.80
C ARG A 474 -10.46 9.69 -26.87
N ALA A 475 -9.75 9.71 -25.74
CA ALA A 475 -8.31 9.90 -25.73
C ALA A 475 -7.58 8.76 -26.46
N PHE A 476 -7.94 7.50 -26.18
CA PHE A 476 -7.35 6.34 -26.86
C PHE A 476 -7.65 6.32 -28.37
N ARG A 477 -8.85 6.73 -28.78
CA ARG A 477 -9.21 6.83 -30.20
C ARG A 477 -8.48 7.96 -30.92
N ASN A 478 -8.38 9.14 -30.30
CA ASN A 478 -7.78 10.32 -30.93
C ASN A 478 -6.24 10.25 -30.96
N ASN A 479 -5.63 9.56 -30.01
CA ASN A 479 -4.18 9.43 -29.88
C ASN A 479 -3.77 7.94 -29.83
N PRO A 480 -3.98 7.15 -30.90
CA PRO A 480 -3.73 5.71 -30.88
C PRO A 480 -2.29 5.38 -30.46
N THR A 481 -2.10 4.30 -29.69
CA THR A 481 -0.75 3.87 -29.25
C THR A 481 0.12 3.45 -30.43
N SER A 482 -0.48 2.87 -31.46
CA SER A 482 0.17 2.45 -32.69
C SER A 482 -0.77 2.68 -33.87
N ALA A 483 -0.21 3.01 -35.04
CA ALA A 483 -0.98 3.17 -36.28
C ALA A 483 -1.57 1.85 -36.78
N LYS A 484 -0.90 0.71 -36.51
CA LYS A 484 -1.31 -0.61 -36.98
C LYS A 484 -2.09 -1.39 -35.92
N ARG A 485 -1.63 -1.33 -34.67
CA ARG A 485 -2.10 -2.16 -33.56
C ARG A 485 -2.37 -1.31 -32.31
N PRO A 486 -3.34 -0.37 -32.38
CA PRO A 486 -3.65 0.47 -31.23
C PRO A 486 -4.19 -0.37 -30.07
N VAL A 487 -3.82 -0.01 -28.85
CA VAL A 487 -4.44 -0.56 -27.64
C VAL A 487 -5.92 -0.19 -27.66
N LYS A 488 -6.78 -1.20 -27.60
CA LYS A 488 -8.22 -1.03 -27.52
C LYS A 488 -8.64 -0.94 -26.06
N ILE A 489 -9.64 -0.12 -25.77
CA ILE A 489 -10.21 -0.05 -24.42
C ILE A 489 -11.71 -0.28 -24.41
N GLU A 490 -12.14 -1.14 -23.50
CA GLU A 490 -13.54 -1.47 -23.26
C GLU A 490 -13.87 -1.23 -21.79
N HIS A 491 -14.98 -0.54 -21.54
CA HIS A 491 -15.44 -0.26 -20.19
C HIS A 491 -16.64 -1.13 -19.89
N SER A 492 -16.56 -1.85 -18.78
CA SER A 492 -17.71 -2.43 -18.11
C SER A 492 -18.10 -1.57 -16.91
N ASP A 493 -19.08 -2.02 -16.13
CA ASP A 493 -19.35 -1.42 -14.84
C ASP A 493 -18.16 -1.59 -13.89
N LEU A 494 -17.59 -2.81 -13.79
CA LEU A 494 -16.56 -3.16 -12.79
C LEU A 494 -15.13 -2.81 -13.20
N PHE A 495 -14.82 -2.78 -14.49
CA PHE A 495 -13.45 -2.67 -14.97
C PHE A 495 -13.31 -1.88 -16.27
N VAL A 496 -12.06 -1.53 -16.57
CA VAL A 496 -11.62 -1.18 -17.92
C VAL A 496 -10.63 -2.24 -18.38
N GLU A 497 -10.94 -2.81 -19.53
CA GLU A 497 -10.07 -3.71 -20.26
C GLU A 497 -9.20 -2.92 -21.23
N MET A 498 -7.93 -3.28 -21.30
CA MET A 498 -6.97 -2.77 -22.27
C MET A 498 -6.43 -3.96 -23.04
N THR A 499 -6.71 -4.04 -24.34
CA THR A 499 -6.27 -5.14 -25.19
C THR A 499 -5.03 -4.72 -25.97
N PHE A 500 -3.93 -5.44 -25.75
CA PHE A 500 -2.65 -5.25 -26.44
C PHE A 500 -2.50 -6.29 -27.53
N ASP A 501 -2.59 -5.85 -28.80
CA ASP A 501 -2.47 -6.74 -29.95
C ASP A 501 -0.99 -6.92 -30.33
N LEU A 502 -0.50 -8.16 -30.21
CA LEU A 502 0.91 -8.51 -30.34
C LEU A 502 1.25 -9.16 -31.69
N SER A 503 0.26 -9.71 -32.39
CA SER A 503 0.41 -10.38 -33.69
C SER A 503 0.00 -9.50 -34.86
#